data_AF-A0A7K1GQ01-F1
#
_entry.id   AF-A0A7K1GQ01-F1
#
_cell.length_a   1.000
_cell.length_b   1.000
_cell.length_c   1.000
_cell.angle_alpha   90.00
_cell.angle_beta   90.00
_cell.angle_gamma   90.00
#
_symmetry.space_group_name_H-M   'P 1'
#
loop_
_entity.id
_entity.type
_entity.pdbx_description
1 polymer ?
#
loop_
_entity_poly.entity_id
_entity_poly.type
_entity_poly.pdbx_seq_one_letter_code
_entity_poly.pdbx_strand_id
1 'polypeptide(L)' 'MFTEGQIKFAIFFVISFAIVLIVMYRKDLKLHKVYYKNRLWVLLAFFAFIGSLFVLKNILK' A
#
# COMPACT_ATOMS: atom_id res chain seq x y z
N MET A 1 4.55 -11.39 -33.56
CA MET A 1 6.01 -11.18 -33.42
C MET A 1 6.23 -9.68 -33.31
N PHE A 2 6.79 -9.22 -32.19
CA PHE A 2 7.04 -7.80 -31.99
C PHE A 2 8.23 -7.36 -32.85
N THR A 3 8.11 -6.20 -33.50
CA THR A 3 9.22 -5.63 -34.25
C THR A 3 10.25 -5.02 -33.29
N GLU A 4 11.49 -4.88 -33.74
CA GLU A 4 12.54 -4.26 -32.92
C GLU A 4 12.16 -2.84 -32.47
N GLY A 5 11.46 -2.09 -33.32
CA GLY A 5 10.97 -0.75 -32.99
C GLY A 5 9.91 -0.77 -31.89
N GLN A 6 9.01 -1.76 -31.89
CA GLN A 6 8.00 -1.94 -30.85
C GLN A 6 8.63 -2.24 -29.49
N ILE A 7 9.65 -3.10 -29.45
CA ILE A 7 10.36 -3.44 -28.21
C ILE A 7 11.10 -2.22 -27.65
N LYS A 8 11.83 -1.48 -28.50
CA LYS A 8 12.55 -0.25 -28.09
C LYS A 8 11.58 0.80 -27.54
N PHE A 9 10.45 1.02 -28.21
CA PHE A 9 9.42 1.94 -27.73
C PHE A 9 8.81 1.50 -26.40
N ALA A 10 8.47 0.21 -26.25
CA ALA A 10 7.87 -0.32 -25.03
C ALA A 10 8.80 -0.13 -23.81
N ILE A 11 10.10 -0.41 -23.97
CA ILE A 11 11.09 -0.22 -22.90
C ILE A 11 11.18 1.27 -22.53
N PHE A 12 11.31 2.15 -23.53
CA PHE A 12 11.37 3.60 -23.29
C PHE A 12 10.11 4.12 -22.59
N PHE A 13 8.94 3.67 -23.03
CA PHE A 13 7.65 4.04 -22.46
C PHE A 13 7.55 3.60 -21.00
N VAL A 14 7.85 2.33 -20.68
CA VAL A 14 7.77 1.81 -19.31
C VAL A 14 8.70 2.57 -18.37
N ILE A 15 9.94 2.83 -18.79
CA ILE A 15 10.91 3.58 -17.97
C ILE A 15 10.41 5.00 -17.73
N SER A 16 10.01 5.71 -18.78
CA SER A 16 9.56 7.10 -18.67
C SER A 16 8.30 7.20 -17.80
N PHE A 17 7.36 6.29 -18.02
CA PHE A 17 6.12 6.20 -17.25
C PHE A 17 6.39 5.89 -15.76
N ALA A 18 7.27 4.94 -15.46
CA ALA A 18 7.66 4.61 -14.09
C ALA A 18 8.31 5.81 -13.38
N ILE A 19 9.19 6.56 -14.06
CA ILE A 19 9.80 7.79 -13.51
C ILE A 19 8.72 8.81 -13.16
N VAL A 20 7.77 9.07 -14.07
CA VAL A 20 6.66 10.00 -13.82
C VAL A 20 5.85 9.57 -12.60
N LEU A 21 5.47 8.28 -12.51
CA LEU A 21 4.75 7.75 -11.35
C LEU A 21 5.54 7.95 -10.05
N ILE A 22 6.83 7.62 -10.02
CA ILE A 22 7.68 7.79 -8.83
C ILE A 22 7.71 9.26 -8.40
N VAL A 23 7.87 10.19 -9.33
CA VAL A 23 7.91 11.63 -9.03
C VAL A 23 6.57 12.12 -8.49
N MET A 24 5.46 11.70 -9.09
CA MET A 24 4.11 12.08 -8.64
C MET A 24 3.82 11.55 -7.24
N TYR A 25 3.96 10.24 -7.01
CA TYR A 25 3.62 9.60 -5.74
C TYR A 25 4.63 9.89 -4.61
N ARG A 26 5.84 10.37 -4.92
CA ARG A 26 6.81 10.79 -3.89
C ARG A 26 6.25 11.87 -2.97
N LYS A 27 5.41 12.78 -3.48
CA LYS A 27 4.77 13.83 -2.67
C LYS A 27 3.72 13.24 -1.73
N ASP A 28 2.98 12.24 -2.21
CA ASP A 28 1.94 11.57 -1.45
C ASP A 28 2.50 10.75 -0.28
N LEU A 29 3.73 10.22 -0.40
CA LEU A 29 4.41 9.53 0.71
C LEU A 29 4.60 10.43 1.94
N LYS A 30 4.83 11.74 1.74
CA LYS A 30 4.92 12.69 2.86
C LYS A 30 3.54 12.91 3.48
N LEU A 31 2.51 13.05 2.65
CA LEU A 31 1.13 13.22 3.06
C LEU A 31 0.62 12.00 3.84
N HIS A 32 0.96 10.80 3.38
CA HIS A 32 0.58 9.54 4.03
C HIS A 32 1.17 9.44 5.44
N LYS A 33 2.42 9.88 5.65
CA LYS A 33 3.02 9.95 6.99
C LYS A 33 2.33 10.97 7.91
N VAL A 34 1.77 12.05 7.36
CA VAL A 34 1.06 13.08 8.14
C VAL A 34 -0.33 12.59 8.55
N TYR A 35 -1.15 12.15 7.60
CA TYR A 35 -2.55 11.80 7.88
C TYR A 35 -2.76 10.38 8.40
N TYR A 36 -1.86 9.44 8.08
CA TYR A 36 -1.94 8.05 8.54
C TYR A 36 -0.91 7.71 9.61
N LYS A 37 -0.40 8.74 10.31
CA LYS A 37 0.40 8.56 11.53
C LYS A 37 -0.43 7.75 12.53
N ASN A 38 0.18 6.74 13.15
CA ASN A 38 -0.46 5.83 14.11
C ASN A 38 -1.55 4.88 13.57
N ARG A 39 -1.66 4.67 12.24
CA ARG A 39 -2.59 3.67 11.67
C ARG A 39 -2.43 2.24 12.24
N LEU A 40 -1.23 1.90 12.72
CA LEU A 40 -0.95 0.63 13.40
C LEU A 40 -1.68 0.50 14.75
N TRP A 41 -1.96 1.61 15.45
CA TRP A 41 -2.74 1.58 16.69
C TRP A 41 -4.20 1.17 16.44
N VAL A 42 -4.78 1.65 15.34
CA VAL A 42 -6.13 1.24 14.93
C VAL A 42 -6.17 -0.26 14.61
N LEU A 43 -5.14 -0.76 13.92
CA LEU A 43 -5.01 -2.18 13.61
C LEU A 43 -4.83 -3.04 14.88
N LEU A 44 -3.99 -2.59 15.82
CA LEU A 44 -3.80 -3.26 17.10
C LEU A 44 -5.09 -3.29 17.93
N ALA A 45 -5.82 -2.18 17.99
CA ALA A 45 -7.11 -2.11 18.66
C ALA A 45 -8.13 -3.08 18.02
N PHE A 46 -8.14 -3.19 16.70
CA PHE A 46 -9.00 -4.13 15.97
C PHE A 46 -8.66 -5.58 16.31
N PHE A 47 -7.38 -5.96 16.30
CA PHE A 47 -6.97 -7.32 16.70
C PHE A 47 -7.24 -7.59 18.18
N ALA A 48 -7.04 -6.61 19.05
CA ALA A 48 -7.37 -6.72 20.47
C ALA A 48 -8.88 -6.94 20.67
N PHE A 49 -9.72 -6.24 19.91
CA PHE A 49 -11.18 -6.43 19.92
C PHE A 49 -11.56 -7.84 19.45
N ILE A 50 -10.99 -8.33 18.35
CA ILE A 50 -11.24 -9.70 17.89
C ILE A 50 -10.79 -10.71 18.97
N GLY A 51 -9.61 -10.51 19.55
CA GLY A 51 -9.10 -11.35 20.63
C GLY A 51 -10.02 -11.37 21.86
N SER A 52 -10.58 -10.23 22.24
CA SER A 52 -11.51 -10.14 23.37
C SER A 52 -12.80 -10.91 23.11
N LEU A 53 -13.30 -10.98 21.86
CA LEU A 53 -14.45 -11.82 21.51
C LEU A 53 -14.16 -13.31 21.75
N PHE A 54 -12.95 -13.79 21.46
CA PHE A 54 -12.56 -15.18 21.74
C PHE A 54 -12.44 -15.44 23.25
N VAL A 55 -11.88 -14.49 24.00
CA VAL A 55 -11.81 -14.57 25.48
C VAL A 55 -13.22 -14.62 26.07
N LEU A 56 -14.11 -13.71 25.66
CA LEU A 56 -15.49 -13.68 26.10
C LEU A 56 -16.24 -14.97 25.74
N LYS A 57 -16.06 -15.48 24.51
CA LYS A 57 -16.64 -16.78 24.10
C LYS A 57 -16.22 -17.94 25.01
N ASN A 58 -14.99 -17.93 25.52
CA ASN A 58 -14.50 -18.96 26.43
C ASN A 58 -14.98 -18.76 27.88
N ILE A 59 -15.21 -17.53 28.32
CA ILE A 59 -15.71 -17.19 29.66
C ILE A 59 -17.23 -17.35 29.76
N LEU A 60 -17.99 -16.90 28.76
CA LEU A 60 -19.45 -17.01 28.65
C LEU A 60 -19.90 -18.39 28.11
N LYS A 61 -19.04 -19.41 28.21
CA LYS A 61 -19.41 -20.77 27.82
C LYS A 61 -20.52 -21.32 28.69
#